data_AF-A0A919MQK8-F1
#
_entry.id   AF-A0A919MQK8-F1
#
_cell.length_a   1.000
_cell.length_b   1.000
_cell.length_c   1.000
_cell.angle_alpha   90.00
_cell.angle_beta   90.00
_cell.angle_gamma   90.00
#
_symmetry.space_group_name_H-M   'P 1'
#
loop_
_entity.id
_entity.type
_entity.pdbx_description
1 polymer ?
#
loop_
_entity_poly.entity_id
_entity_poly.type
_entity_poly.pdbx_seq_one_letter_code
_entity_poly.pdbx_strand_id
1 'polypeptide(L)'
;MRRQLSDTAARLFLRHGFDAFRVTDVADACGVSEKTVFNYFPTKESLVLDQFESTMSALRTGLADAAVPPVRAALRILDAELAAMTAGLAASGDRDSAIADYRRFGELIDATPSLRAYQSDTMDRFVAVAAELLAERVGLSPGDPEPQIAATALLGLWRVQFQSLRRHLAATSDPAKLRDQVTAEVNRAARLIENGLTASWPS
;
A
#
# COMPACT_ATOMS: atom_id res chain seq x y z
N MET A 1 4.59 16.08 12.52
CA MET A 1 3.50 15.58 13.38
C MET A 1 2.86 14.32 12.82
N ARG A 2 2.17 14.33 11.66
CA ARG A 2 1.49 13.15 11.08
C ARG A 2 2.30 11.84 11.14
N ARG A 3 3.50 11.81 10.55
CA ARG A 3 4.40 10.64 10.57
C ARG A 3 4.76 10.17 11.99
N GLN A 4 5.04 11.09 12.91
CA GLN A 4 5.36 10.74 14.30
C GLN A 4 4.20 10.03 15.00
N LEU A 5 2.96 10.48 14.76
CA LEU A 5 1.75 9.84 15.29
C LEU A 5 1.59 8.42 14.71
N SER A 6 1.71 8.28 13.39
CA SER A 6 1.63 6.98 12.71
C SER A 6 2.72 6.01 13.19
N ASP A 7 3.99 6.44 13.23
CA ASP A 7 5.10 5.61 13.69
C ASP A 7 4.89 5.14 15.14
N THR A 8 4.32 6.02 15.98
CA THR A 8 4.00 5.69 17.38
C THR A 8 2.85 4.69 17.48
N ALA A 9 1.80 4.88 16.70
CA ALA A 9 0.70 3.94 16.62
C ALA A 9 1.14 2.57 16.07
N ALA A 10 2.00 2.54 15.05
CA ALA A 10 2.55 1.31 14.50
C ALA A 10 3.35 0.52 15.56
N ARG A 11 4.15 1.21 16.39
CA ARG A 11 4.86 0.56 17.52
C ARG A 11 3.91 -0.01 18.57
N LEU A 12 2.89 0.76 18.97
CA LEU A 12 1.90 0.27 19.94
C LEU A 12 1.08 -0.90 19.38
N PHE A 13 0.69 -0.81 18.11
CA PHE A 13 -0.02 -1.86 17.39
C PHE A 13 0.79 -3.15 17.31
N LEU A 14 2.08 -3.08 16.94
CA LEU A 14 2.96 -4.25 16.93
C LEU A 14 3.09 -4.90 18.31
N ARG A 15 3.20 -4.09 19.36
CA ARG A 15 3.44 -4.57 20.73
C ARG A 15 2.19 -5.12 21.41
N HIS A 16 1.04 -4.51 21.17
CA HIS A 16 -0.18 -4.78 21.93
C HIS A 16 -1.32 -5.39 21.10
N GLY A 17 -1.24 -5.33 19.76
CA GLY A 17 -2.34 -5.66 18.86
C GLY A 17 -3.35 -4.51 18.73
N PHE A 18 -4.28 -4.61 17.77
CA PHE A 18 -5.16 -3.49 17.42
C PHE A 18 -6.03 -3.06 18.60
N ASP A 19 -6.75 -3.99 19.24
CA ASP A 19 -7.77 -3.64 20.23
C ASP A 19 -7.21 -3.14 21.56
N ALA A 20 -5.96 -3.49 21.88
CA ALA A 20 -5.39 -3.26 23.21
C ALA A 20 -4.89 -1.83 23.45
N PHE A 21 -4.44 -1.11 22.40
CA PHE A 21 -3.99 0.28 22.53
C PHE A 21 -5.12 1.27 22.24
N ARG A 22 -5.02 2.50 22.74
CA ARG A 22 -5.96 3.60 22.48
C ARG A 22 -5.30 4.74 21.72
N VAL A 23 -6.12 5.55 21.04
CA VAL A 23 -5.64 6.77 20.37
C VAL A 23 -5.04 7.75 21.40
N THR A 24 -5.59 7.78 22.62
CA THR A 24 -5.02 8.52 23.76
C THR A 24 -3.59 8.09 24.08
N ASP A 25 -3.28 6.79 24.03
CA ASP A 25 -1.92 6.31 24.31
C ASP A 25 -0.91 6.85 23.29
N VAL A 26 -1.32 7.00 22.02
CA VAL A 26 -0.52 7.61 20.96
C VAL A 26 -0.36 9.11 21.21
N ALA A 27 -1.45 9.78 21.60
CA ALA A 27 -1.46 11.21 21.88
C ALA A 27 -0.50 11.55 23.04
N ASP A 28 -0.61 10.80 24.14
CA ASP A 28 0.23 10.94 25.34
C ASP A 28 1.70 10.71 25.00
N ALA A 29 2.00 9.63 24.25
CA ALA A 29 3.36 9.32 23.82
C ALA A 29 3.97 10.39 22.88
N CYS A 30 3.13 11.16 22.18
CA CYS A 30 3.56 12.26 21.30
C CYS A 30 3.47 13.64 21.96
N GLY A 31 2.97 13.75 23.19
CA GLY A 31 2.79 15.02 23.89
C GLY A 31 1.75 15.94 23.25
N VAL A 32 0.69 15.37 22.65
CA VAL A 32 -0.39 16.12 22.01
C VAL A 32 -1.75 15.70 22.55
N SER A 33 -2.80 16.49 22.26
CA SER A 33 -4.17 16.11 22.62
C SER A 33 -4.71 15.02 21.69
N GLU A 34 -5.65 14.20 22.18
CA GLU A 34 -6.38 13.24 21.35
C GLU A 34 -7.08 13.92 20.15
N LYS A 35 -7.64 15.13 20.36
CA LYS A 35 -8.20 15.96 19.28
C LYS A 35 -7.17 16.27 18.18
N THR A 36 -5.92 16.53 18.55
CA THR A 36 -4.84 16.74 17.59
C THR A 36 -4.60 15.48 16.75
N VAL A 37 -4.67 14.29 17.35
CA VAL A 37 -4.53 13.03 16.60
C VAL A 37 -5.67 12.87 15.60
N PHE A 38 -6.93 13.06 16.04
CA PHE A 38 -8.09 12.95 15.16
C PHE A 38 -8.14 13.98 14.03
N ASN A 39 -7.53 15.16 14.22
CA ASN A 39 -7.37 16.13 13.14
C ASN A 39 -6.49 15.61 11.98
N TYR A 40 -5.52 14.74 12.27
CA TYR A 40 -4.71 14.09 11.22
C TYR A 40 -5.32 12.76 10.77
N PHE A 41 -5.92 12.02 11.69
CA PHE A 41 -6.36 10.64 11.50
C PHE A 41 -7.80 10.47 12.00
N PRO A 42 -8.81 10.58 11.12
CA PRO A 42 -10.21 10.52 11.52
C PRO A 42 -10.59 9.23 12.25
N THR A 43 -9.88 8.14 11.98
CA THR A 43 -10.09 6.84 12.62
C THR A 43 -8.77 6.23 13.12
N LYS A 44 -8.87 5.29 14.07
CA LYS A 44 -7.71 4.54 14.57
C LYS A 44 -7.09 3.68 13.47
N GLU A 45 -7.90 3.15 12.56
CA GLU A 45 -7.44 2.43 11.38
C GLU A 45 -6.58 3.33 10.49
N SER A 46 -7.03 4.57 10.22
CA SER A 46 -6.27 5.54 9.42
C SER A 46 -4.93 5.92 10.06
N LEU A 47 -4.88 5.89 11.40
CA LEU A 47 -3.67 6.15 12.18
C LEU A 47 -2.65 5.00 12.06
N VAL A 48 -3.10 3.75 11.99
CA VAL A 48 -2.23 2.57 11.81
C VAL A 48 -1.82 2.39 10.35
N LEU A 49 -2.70 2.73 9.41
CA LEU A 49 -2.53 2.53 7.96
C LEU A 49 -2.27 3.85 7.22
N ASP A 50 -1.27 4.61 7.70
CA ASP A 50 -0.91 5.92 7.14
C ASP A 50 -0.09 5.81 5.84
N GLN A 51 -0.73 5.37 4.75
CA GLN A 51 -0.17 5.44 3.39
C GLN A 51 -1.20 5.89 2.35
N PHE A 52 -2.47 6.04 2.75
CA PHE A 52 -3.58 6.35 1.84
C PHE A 52 -3.34 7.64 1.03
N GLU A 53 -3.02 8.75 1.71
CA GLU A 53 -2.90 10.06 1.06
C GLU A 53 -1.71 10.13 0.10
N SER A 54 -0.58 9.52 0.46
CA SER A 54 0.61 9.50 -0.41
C SER A 54 0.35 8.71 -1.68
N THR A 55 -0.21 7.50 -1.56
CA THR A 55 -0.56 6.67 -2.72
C THR A 55 -1.64 7.33 -3.56
N MET A 56 -2.66 7.93 -2.93
CA MET A 56 -3.71 8.69 -3.64
C MET A 56 -3.11 9.84 -4.46
N SER A 57 -2.24 10.64 -3.85
CA SER A 57 -1.56 11.74 -4.55
C SER A 57 -0.71 11.21 -5.72
N ALA A 58 0.01 10.11 -5.51
CA ALA A 58 0.84 9.50 -6.53
C ALA A 58 0.00 8.96 -7.71
N LEU A 59 -1.17 8.36 -7.43
CA LEU A 59 -2.13 7.93 -8.44
C LEU A 59 -2.65 9.11 -9.25
N ARG A 60 -3.09 10.20 -8.58
CA ARG A 60 -3.56 11.41 -9.27
C ARG A 60 -2.50 12.00 -10.18
N THR A 61 -1.27 12.15 -9.69
CA THR A 61 -0.17 12.69 -10.49
C THR A 61 0.22 11.74 -11.63
N GLY A 62 0.41 10.46 -11.34
CA GLY A 62 0.90 9.47 -12.31
C GLY A 62 -0.11 9.13 -13.40
N LEU A 63 -1.39 9.04 -13.05
CA LEU A 63 -2.47 8.72 -14.00
C LEU A 63 -3.07 9.98 -14.67
N ALA A 64 -2.74 11.19 -14.26
CA ALA A 64 -3.08 12.39 -15.03
C ALA A 64 -2.17 12.60 -16.26
N ASP A 65 -0.92 12.11 -16.24
CA ASP A 65 0.02 12.31 -17.34
C ASP A 65 -0.26 11.37 -18.53
N ALA A 66 -0.99 11.89 -19.53
CA ALA A 66 -1.36 11.15 -20.74
C ALA A 66 -0.16 10.63 -21.57
N ALA A 67 1.04 11.19 -21.40
CA ALA A 67 2.25 10.70 -22.08
C ALA A 67 2.80 9.41 -21.45
N VAL A 68 2.37 9.05 -20.23
CA VAL A 68 2.80 7.86 -19.51
C VAL A 68 1.72 6.77 -19.59
N PRO A 69 2.04 5.56 -20.09
CA PRO A 69 1.10 4.44 -20.04
C PRO A 69 0.64 4.13 -18.60
N PRO A 70 -0.66 3.87 -18.35
CA PRO A 70 -1.18 3.65 -17.00
C PRO A 70 -0.45 2.56 -16.19
N VAL A 71 -0.11 1.44 -16.83
CA VAL A 71 0.66 0.36 -16.21
C VAL A 71 2.03 0.85 -15.75
N ARG A 72 2.72 1.65 -16.57
CA ARG A 72 4.02 2.22 -16.21
C ARG A 72 3.90 3.21 -15.05
N ALA A 73 2.83 4.01 -15.00
CA ALA A 73 2.57 4.89 -13.86
C ALA A 73 2.38 4.08 -12.57
N ALA A 74 1.54 3.05 -12.59
CA ALA A 74 1.33 2.16 -11.44
C ALA A 74 2.63 1.48 -10.97
N LEU A 75 3.43 0.93 -11.90
CA LEU A 75 4.71 0.30 -11.59
C LEU A 75 5.71 1.26 -10.92
N ARG A 76 5.75 2.54 -11.34
CA ARG A 76 6.61 3.55 -10.70
C ARG A 76 6.21 3.82 -9.25
N ILE A 77 4.90 3.83 -8.96
CA ILE A 77 4.40 4.05 -7.60
C ILE A 77 4.76 2.86 -6.71
N LEU A 78 4.45 1.63 -7.18
CA LEU A 78 4.79 0.39 -6.48
C LEU A 78 6.29 0.22 -6.23
N ASP A 79 7.13 0.61 -7.20
CA ASP A 79 8.59 0.57 -7.06
C ASP A 79 9.08 1.58 -6.02
N ALA A 80 8.53 2.81 -6.03
CA ALA A 80 8.89 3.84 -5.04
C ALA A 80 8.49 3.43 -3.61
N GLU A 81 7.29 2.88 -3.42
CA GLU A 81 6.82 2.37 -2.13
C GLU A 81 7.71 1.22 -1.62
N LEU A 82 8.03 0.26 -2.50
CA LEU A 82 8.90 -0.86 -2.17
C LEU A 82 10.35 -0.43 -1.90
N ALA A 83 10.86 0.53 -2.66
CA ALA A 83 12.20 1.08 -2.46
C ALA A 83 12.30 1.81 -1.11
N ALA A 84 11.29 2.59 -0.72
CA ALA A 84 11.25 3.24 0.58
C ALA A 84 11.23 2.22 1.73
N MET A 85 10.38 1.19 1.62
CA MET A 85 10.30 0.12 2.61
C MET A 85 11.63 -0.64 2.77
N THR A 86 12.22 -1.07 1.65
CA THR A 86 13.47 -1.84 1.64
C THR A 86 14.68 -1.01 2.05
N ALA A 87 14.70 0.29 1.76
CA ALA A 87 15.71 1.21 2.29
C ALA A 87 15.61 1.31 3.83
N GLY A 88 14.39 1.38 4.38
CA GLY A 88 14.17 1.35 5.83
C GLY A 88 14.69 0.07 6.49
N LEU A 89 14.44 -1.09 5.89
CA LEU A 89 14.99 -2.37 6.34
C LEU A 89 16.53 -2.40 6.27
N ALA A 90 17.11 -1.87 5.20
CA ALA A 90 18.56 -1.84 5.02
C ALA A 90 19.26 -0.92 6.04
N ALA A 91 18.62 0.18 6.42
CA ALA A 91 19.11 1.14 7.40
C ALA A 91 18.90 0.70 8.86
N SER A 92 18.14 -0.37 9.12
CA SER A 92 17.94 -0.88 10.48
C SER A 92 19.23 -1.43 11.09
N GLY A 93 19.49 -1.09 12.35
CA GLY A 93 20.61 -1.65 13.12
C GLY A 93 20.43 -3.13 13.47
N ASP A 94 19.18 -3.60 13.49
CA ASP A 94 18.83 -5.02 13.59
C ASP A 94 17.85 -5.36 12.46
N ARG A 95 18.37 -5.98 11.41
CA ARG A 95 17.61 -6.26 10.20
C ARG A 95 16.63 -7.41 10.38
N ASP A 96 17.03 -8.46 11.09
CA ASP A 96 16.18 -9.63 11.29
C ASP A 96 14.96 -9.28 12.15
N SER A 97 15.18 -8.48 13.19
CA SER A 97 14.09 -7.92 14.00
C SER A 97 13.14 -7.05 13.18
N ALA A 98 13.67 -6.13 12.36
CA ALA A 98 12.84 -5.29 11.50
C ALA A 98 11.99 -6.11 10.50
N ILE A 99 12.55 -7.17 9.92
CA ILE A 99 11.82 -8.06 9.01
C ILE A 99 10.75 -8.86 9.75
N ALA A 100 11.04 -9.33 10.97
CA ALA A 100 10.06 -9.97 11.82
C ALA A 100 8.90 -9.01 12.16
N ASP A 101 9.20 -7.74 12.45
CA ASP A 101 8.19 -6.71 12.70
C ASP A 101 7.30 -6.47 11.47
N TYR A 102 7.87 -6.35 10.26
CA TYR A 102 7.07 -6.21 9.04
C TYR A 102 6.15 -7.43 8.80
N ARG A 103 6.66 -8.64 9.02
CA ARG A 103 5.86 -9.86 8.93
C ARG A 103 4.71 -9.83 9.94
N ARG A 104 5.02 -9.52 11.19
CA ARG A 104 4.05 -9.47 12.29
C ARG A 104 3.00 -8.39 12.07
N PHE A 105 3.40 -7.23 11.55
CA PHE A 105 2.48 -6.14 11.20
C PHE A 105 1.41 -6.62 10.20
N GLY A 106 1.85 -7.31 9.13
CA GLY A 106 0.95 -7.88 8.13
C GLY A 106 0.00 -8.93 8.71
N GLU A 107 0.51 -9.84 9.57
CA GLU A 107 -0.32 -10.83 10.26
C GLU A 107 -1.40 -10.19 11.15
N LEU A 108 -1.04 -9.13 11.88
CA LEU A 108 -1.98 -8.42 12.75
C LEU A 108 -3.06 -7.70 11.96
N ILE A 109 -2.72 -7.12 10.79
CA ILE A 109 -3.71 -6.56 9.86
C ILE A 109 -4.67 -7.66 9.41
N ASP A 110 -4.17 -8.79 8.93
CA ASP A 110 -4.99 -9.89 8.42
C ASP A 110 -5.94 -10.44 9.51
N ALA A 111 -5.44 -10.50 10.75
CA ALA A 111 -6.20 -10.95 11.91
C ALA A 111 -7.25 -9.95 12.42
N THR A 112 -7.19 -8.68 12.00
CA THR A 112 -8.07 -7.61 12.51
C THR A 112 -9.15 -7.25 11.48
N PRO A 113 -10.43 -7.58 11.69
CA PRO A 113 -11.49 -7.35 10.70
C PRO A 113 -11.67 -5.88 10.28
N SER A 114 -11.56 -4.93 11.21
CA SER A 114 -11.73 -3.50 10.89
C SER A 114 -10.60 -2.96 10.03
N LEU A 115 -9.36 -3.42 10.23
CA LEU A 115 -8.22 -3.07 9.37
C LEU A 115 -8.40 -3.63 7.95
N ARG A 116 -8.86 -4.88 7.81
CA ARG A 116 -9.18 -5.44 6.49
C ARG A 116 -10.30 -4.68 5.79
N ALA A 117 -11.35 -4.31 6.52
CA ALA A 117 -12.45 -3.51 5.98
C ALA A 117 -11.95 -2.13 5.52
N TYR A 118 -11.13 -1.46 6.33
CA TYR A 118 -10.54 -0.17 6.00
C TYR A 118 -9.62 -0.26 4.76
N GLN A 119 -8.84 -1.34 4.61
CA GLN A 119 -8.04 -1.57 3.41
C GLN A 119 -8.91 -1.78 2.17
N SER A 120 -10.01 -2.52 2.28
CA SER A 120 -10.94 -2.71 1.17
C SER A 120 -11.55 -1.38 0.72
N ASP A 121 -12.10 -0.61 1.66
CA ASP A 121 -12.67 0.72 1.39
C ASP A 121 -11.63 1.66 0.76
N THR A 122 -10.39 1.60 1.24
CA THR A 122 -9.27 2.34 0.68
C THR A 122 -8.96 1.94 -0.76
N MET A 123 -8.93 0.64 -1.08
CA MET A 123 -8.73 0.17 -2.45
C MET A 123 -9.87 0.59 -3.38
N ASP A 124 -11.12 0.52 -2.91
CA ASP A 124 -12.29 0.95 -3.69
C ASP A 124 -12.19 2.44 -4.06
N ARG A 125 -11.72 3.29 -3.13
CA ARG A 125 -11.44 4.70 -3.40
C ARG A 125 -10.31 4.91 -4.42
N PHE A 126 -9.24 4.09 -4.37
CA PHE A 126 -8.19 4.16 -5.37
C PHE A 126 -8.67 3.73 -6.75
N VAL A 127 -9.50 2.69 -6.83
CA VAL A 127 -10.12 2.25 -8.09
C VAL A 127 -11.02 3.34 -8.66
N ALA A 128 -11.86 3.99 -7.84
CA ALA A 128 -12.70 5.09 -8.29
C ALA A 128 -11.88 6.25 -8.90
N VAL A 129 -10.84 6.70 -8.20
CA VAL A 129 -9.97 7.79 -8.71
C VAL A 129 -9.20 7.37 -9.96
N ALA A 130 -8.69 6.13 -10.02
CA ALA A 130 -8.04 5.64 -11.22
C ALA A 130 -9.01 5.53 -12.40
N ALA A 131 -10.24 5.08 -12.18
CA ALA A 131 -11.26 4.99 -13.22
C ALA A 131 -11.63 6.38 -13.77
N GLU A 132 -11.79 7.38 -12.91
CA GLU A 132 -12.00 8.78 -13.32
C GLU A 132 -10.87 9.28 -14.23
N LEU A 133 -9.62 9.14 -13.80
CA LEU A 133 -8.45 9.60 -14.55
C LEU A 133 -8.26 8.85 -15.88
N LEU A 134 -8.58 7.54 -15.91
CA LEU A 134 -8.51 6.75 -17.13
C LEU A 134 -9.63 7.12 -18.11
N ALA A 135 -10.84 7.37 -17.61
CA ALA A 135 -11.97 7.77 -18.43
C ALA A 135 -11.71 9.12 -19.13
N GLU A 136 -11.14 10.09 -18.40
CA GLU A 136 -10.74 11.39 -18.94
C GLU A 136 -9.77 11.27 -20.12
N ARG A 137 -8.80 10.34 -20.07
CA ARG A 137 -7.80 10.14 -21.14
C ARG A 137 -8.39 9.68 -22.47
N VAL A 138 -9.51 8.95 -22.43
CA VAL A 138 -10.13 8.33 -23.61
C VAL A 138 -11.50 8.90 -23.95
N GLY A 139 -11.96 9.92 -23.21
CA GLY A 139 -13.26 10.57 -23.44
C GLY A 139 -14.46 9.69 -23.11
N LEU A 140 -14.32 8.79 -22.13
CA LEU A 140 -15.40 7.92 -21.64
C LEU A 140 -15.99 8.44 -20.32
N SER A 141 -17.11 7.86 -19.89
CA SER A 141 -17.65 8.07 -18.55
C SER A 141 -16.89 7.21 -17.53
N PRO A 142 -16.58 7.71 -16.32
CA PRO A 142 -16.01 6.88 -15.25
C PRO A 142 -16.88 5.67 -14.88
N GLY A 143 -18.18 5.72 -15.15
CA GLY A 143 -19.11 4.60 -14.92
C GLY A 143 -19.12 3.54 -16.02
N ASP A 144 -18.43 3.76 -17.14
CA ASP A 144 -18.34 2.79 -18.22
C ASP A 144 -17.49 1.58 -17.80
N PRO A 145 -17.77 0.38 -18.31
CA PRO A 145 -17.07 -0.83 -17.88
C PRO A 145 -15.57 -0.80 -18.19
N GLU A 146 -15.14 -0.14 -19.27
CA GLU A 146 -13.75 -0.07 -19.72
C GLU A 146 -12.80 0.61 -18.69
N PRO A 147 -13.02 1.87 -18.26
CA PRO A 147 -12.18 2.49 -17.22
C PRO A 147 -12.29 1.77 -15.87
N GLN A 148 -13.47 1.23 -15.53
CA GLN A 148 -13.67 0.49 -14.28
C GLN A 148 -12.84 -0.79 -14.21
N ILE A 149 -12.89 -1.62 -15.26
CA ILE A 149 -12.12 -2.87 -15.28
C ILE A 149 -10.61 -2.59 -15.43
N ALA A 150 -10.22 -1.56 -16.19
CA ALA A 150 -8.82 -1.15 -16.32
C ALA A 150 -8.25 -0.67 -14.98
N ALA A 151 -8.97 0.18 -14.26
CA ALA A 151 -8.59 0.64 -12.93
C ALA A 151 -8.49 -0.52 -11.94
N THR A 152 -9.49 -1.40 -11.92
CA THR A 152 -9.49 -2.60 -11.06
C THR A 152 -8.29 -3.50 -11.34
N ALA A 153 -7.98 -3.75 -12.61
CA ALA A 153 -6.82 -4.55 -13.01
C ALA A 153 -5.50 -3.89 -12.57
N LEU A 154 -5.35 -2.59 -12.80
CA LEU A 154 -4.16 -1.82 -12.38
C LEU A 154 -3.96 -1.86 -10.87
N LEU A 155 -5.00 -1.59 -10.08
CA LEU A 155 -4.91 -1.61 -8.62
C LEU A 155 -4.75 -3.03 -8.06
N GLY A 156 -5.12 -4.05 -8.84
CA GLY A 156 -4.78 -5.45 -8.54
C GLY A 156 -3.28 -5.71 -8.36
N LEU A 157 -2.40 -4.87 -8.94
CA LEU A 157 -0.94 -4.98 -8.77
C LEU A 157 -0.49 -4.75 -7.31
N TRP A 158 -1.18 -3.89 -6.53
CA TRP A 158 -0.89 -3.72 -5.10
C TRP A 158 -1.12 -5.02 -4.32
N ARG A 159 -2.21 -5.74 -4.65
CA ARG A 159 -2.50 -7.04 -4.05
C ARG A 159 -1.40 -8.06 -4.37
N VAL A 160 -0.91 -8.07 -5.60
CA VAL A 160 0.23 -8.91 -6.01
C VAL A 160 1.48 -8.55 -5.20
N GLN A 161 1.79 -7.25 -5.08
CA GLN A 161 2.95 -6.79 -4.30
C GLN A 161 2.85 -7.22 -2.82
N PHE A 162 1.71 -7.02 -2.17
CA PHE A 162 1.50 -7.42 -0.78
C PHE A 162 1.59 -8.94 -0.57
N GLN A 163 1.03 -9.74 -1.48
CA GLN A 163 1.16 -11.19 -1.43
C GLN A 163 2.62 -11.65 -1.64
N SER A 164 3.33 -11.03 -2.57
CA SER A 164 4.74 -11.30 -2.84
C SER A 164 5.62 -10.95 -1.64
N LEU A 165 5.42 -9.76 -1.06
CA LEU A 165 6.10 -9.32 0.16
C LEU A 165 5.92 -10.30 1.31
N ARG A 166 4.68 -10.73 1.61
CA ARG A 166 4.41 -11.70 2.67
C ARG A 166 5.17 -13.01 2.45
N ARG A 167 5.21 -13.51 1.21
CA ARG A 167 5.91 -14.75 0.86
C ARG A 167 7.43 -14.61 1.03
N HIS A 168 8.01 -13.54 0.49
CA HIS A 168 9.46 -13.37 0.47
C HIS A 168 10.05 -12.88 1.80
N LEU A 169 9.30 -12.09 2.57
CA LEU A 169 9.68 -11.74 3.96
C LEU A 169 9.78 -12.98 4.86
N ALA A 170 9.09 -14.07 4.55
CA ALA A 170 9.25 -15.35 5.26
C ALA A 170 10.51 -16.14 4.83
N ALA A 171 11.12 -15.79 3.70
CA ALA A 171 12.17 -16.58 3.07
C ALA A 171 13.55 -15.89 2.99
N THR A 172 13.62 -14.56 3.12
CA THR A 172 14.89 -13.82 3.04
C THR A 172 14.98 -12.66 4.01
N SER A 173 16.18 -12.45 4.57
CA SER A 173 16.54 -11.27 5.35
C SER A 173 17.26 -10.18 4.52
N ASP A 174 17.46 -10.39 3.22
CA ASP A 174 18.17 -9.44 2.35
C ASP A 174 17.19 -8.48 1.68
N PRO A 175 17.22 -7.15 1.99
CA PRO A 175 16.27 -6.19 1.45
C PRO A 175 16.43 -5.98 -0.07
N ALA A 176 17.64 -6.11 -0.60
CA ALA A 176 17.87 -5.97 -2.04
C ALA A 176 17.26 -7.16 -2.79
N LYS A 177 17.53 -8.37 -2.31
CA LYS A 177 16.93 -9.60 -2.85
C LYS A 177 15.40 -9.59 -2.74
N LEU A 178 14.87 -9.14 -1.60
CA LEU A 178 13.43 -8.98 -1.39
C LEU A 178 12.82 -8.04 -2.45
N ARG A 179 13.44 -6.87 -2.67
CA ARG A 179 12.98 -5.91 -3.67
C ARG A 179 12.98 -6.54 -5.06
N ASP A 180 14.08 -7.16 -5.46
CA ASP A 180 14.22 -7.73 -6.80
C ASP A 180 13.17 -8.83 -7.08
N GLN A 181 12.92 -9.71 -6.09
CA GLN A 181 11.93 -10.78 -6.19
C GLN A 181 10.50 -10.23 -6.31
N VAL A 182 10.15 -9.26 -5.47
CA VAL A 182 8.83 -8.64 -5.48
C VAL A 182 8.60 -7.85 -6.77
N THR A 183 9.57 -7.03 -7.19
CA THR A 183 9.50 -6.27 -8.45
C THR A 183 9.36 -7.20 -9.65
N ALA A 184 10.08 -8.33 -9.69
CA ALA A 184 9.95 -9.31 -10.75
C ALA A 184 8.53 -9.91 -10.82
N GLU A 185 7.91 -10.23 -9.69
CA GLU A 185 6.54 -10.77 -9.63
C GLU A 185 5.49 -9.74 -10.07
N VAL A 186 5.59 -8.50 -9.59
CA VAL A 186 4.70 -7.41 -10.00
C VAL A 186 4.83 -7.13 -11.50
N ASN A 187 6.06 -7.09 -12.03
CA ASN A 187 6.28 -6.89 -13.47
C ASN A 187 5.73 -8.05 -14.32
N ARG A 188 5.74 -9.29 -13.81
CA ARG A 188 5.08 -10.42 -14.49
C ARG A 188 3.56 -10.21 -14.55
N ALA A 189 2.94 -9.81 -13.44
CA ALA A 189 1.50 -9.53 -13.41
C ALA A 189 1.13 -8.35 -14.31
N ALA A 190 1.93 -7.28 -14.33
CA ALA A 190 1.70 -6.11 -15.17
C ALA A 190 1.69 -6.45 -16.67
N ARG A 191 2.54 -7.39 -17.12
CA ARG A 191 2.51 -7.86 -18.51
C ARG A 191 1.20 -8.55 -18.89
N LEU A 192 0.48 -9.16 -17.95
CA LEU A 192 -0.84 -9.74 -18.21
C LEU A 192 -1.91 -8.64 -18.38
N ILE A 193 -1.73 -7.49 -17.74
CA ILE A 193 -2.61 -6.33 -17.94
C ILE A 193 -2.38 -5.72 -19.32
N GLU A 194 -1.12 -5.57 -19.73
CA GLU A 194 -0.77 -5.00 -21.05
C GLU A 194 -1.16 -5.90 -22.22
N ASN A 195 -1.05 -7.22 -22.07
CA ASN A 195 -1.30 -8.19 -23.15
C ASN A 195 -2.70 -8.85 -23.06
N GLY A 196 -3.47 -8.56 -22.02
CA GLY A 196 -4.72 -9.22 -21.71
C GLY A 196 -4.56 -10.71 -21.31
N LEU A 197 -5.69 -11.39 -21.14
CA LEU A 197 -5.75 -12.80 -20.69
C LEU A 197 -5.33 -13.81 -21.77
N THR A 198 -4.97 -13.35 -22.97
CA THR A 198 -4.43 -14.18 -24.06
C THR A 198 -2.93 -14.42 -23.93
N ALA A 199 -2.26 -13.80 -22.96
CA ALA A 199 -0.85 -14.03 -22.68
C ALA A 199 -0.59 -15.48 -22.22
N SER A 200 0.45 -16.12 -22.74
CA SER A 200 0.86 -17.46 -22.33
C SER A 200 1.38 -17.45 -20.89
N TRP A 201 0.82 -18.32 -20.04
CA TRP A 201 1.30 -18.53 -18.69
C TRP A 201 2.62 -19.29 -18.72
N PRO A 202 3.64 -18.89 -17.92
CA PRO A 202 4.83 -19.70 -17.77
C PRO A 202 4.44 -21.05 -17.14
N SER A 203 4.77 -22.13 -17.85
CA SER A 203 4.64 -23.53 -17.41
C SER A 203 5.56 -23.86 -16.25
#